data_AF-A0A8H3GUA9-F1
#
_entry.id   AF-A0A8H3GUA9-F1
#
_cell.length_a   1.000
_cell.length_b   1.000
_cell.length_c   1.000
_cell.angle_alpha   90.00
_cell.angle_beta   90.00
_cell.angle_gamma   90.00
#
_symmetry.space_group_name_H-M   'P 1'
#
loop_
_entity.id
_entity.type
_entity.pdbx_description
1 polymer ?
#
loop_
_entity_poly.entity_id
_entity_poly.type
_entity_poly.pdbx_seq_one_letter_code
_entity_poly.pdbx_strand_id
1 'polypeptide(L)'
;MVFPLGVFATLPDVTPITESVIEDAKLIEVGDATPLGASEIDSYIPYGHFSTIAYCPPETRNNWQCKSCQTDSIKDFQLYKSGGDGDKFQYWYVGWWPSQNSVVVGRQGTDFSKLWPVVTDIALVQLPTDRFPSCPVTTQVHLGFLESHKRSIDPIFETVRVILTEKEATQILTVGHSLGAALAMLDGLYMREHLASSINIRVRTLGGPRVGNKAFADCFDTKIPDMVRITNKRDPIPILPPVVSGYMHTRGEKHINLKGVWNNCAGQENLNKNCSVGEAWVNVPTWPEHDGPYAGGVVTRQSSNC
;
A
#
# COMPACT_ATOMS: atom_id res chain seq x y z
N MET A 1 -55.27 -13.00 3.23
CA MET A 1 -54.02 -12.67 2.51
C MET A 1 -52.87 -12.90 3.46
N VAL A 2 -52.12 -13.98 3.26
CA VAL A 2 -50.93 -14.33 4.04
C VAL A 2 -49.76 -14.22 3.09
N PHE A 3 -48.80 -13.34 3.39
CA PHE A 3 -47.56 -13.22 2.63
C PHE A 3 -46.63 -14.38 3.00
N PRO A 4 -45.98 -15.06 2.03
CA PRO A 4 -44.98 -16.07 2.35
C PRO A 4 -43.68 -15.35 2.78
N LEU A 5 -43.13 -15.79 3.91
CA LEU A 5 -41.82 -15.39 4.39
C LEU A 5 -40.74 -15.88 3.42
N GLY A 6 -39.93 -14.94 2.93
CA GLY A 6 -38.82 -15.19 2.03
C GLY A 6 -37.76 -16.11 2.65
N VAL A 7 -37.15 -16.89 1.78
CA VAL A 7 -36.00 -17.77 2.04
C VAL A 7 -34.86 -16.92 2.62
N PHE A 8 -34.46 -17.19 3.86
CA PHE A 8 -33.20 -16.69 4.41
C PHE A 8 -32.05 -17.30 3.61
N ALA A 9 -31.27 -16.46 2.94
CA ALA A 9 -30.01 -16.88 2.32
C ALA A 9 -29.09 -17.41 3.42
N THR A 10 -28.60 -18.64 3.25
CA THR A 10 -27.60 -19.23 4.16
C THR A 10 -26.34 -18.38 4.12
N LEU A 11 -25.88 -17.95 5.29
CA LEU A 11 -24.57 -17.32 5.44
C LEU A 11 -23.49 -18.28 4.89
N PRO A 12 -22.47 -17.78 4.17
CA PRO A 12 -21.39 -18.63 3.69
C PRO A 12 -20.71 -19.33 4.87
N ASP A 13 -20.37 -20.59 4.65
CA ASP A 13 -19.77 -21.48 5.62
C ASP A 13 -18.45 -20.88 6.14
N VAL A 14 -18.46 -20.40 7.38
CA VAL A 14 -17.26 -19.90 8.05
C VAL A 14 -16.48 -21.13 8.47
N THR A 15 -15.56 -21.56 7.60
CA THR A 15 -14.61 -22.62 7.94
C THR A 15 -13.84 -22.21 9.20
N PRO A 16 -13.76 -23.09 10.23
CA PRO A 16 -13.00 -22.77 11.43
C PRO A 16 -11.52 -22.74 11.08
N ILE A 17 -10.87 -21.59 11.26
CA ILE A 17 -9.43 -21.43 11.17
C ILE A 17 -8.83 -22.27 12.30
N THR A 18 -8.37 -23.48 11.98
CA THR A 18 -7.72 -24.41 12.91
C THR A 18 -6.23 -24.55 12.58
N GLU A 19 -5.61 -23.47 12.10
CA GLU A 19 -4.17 -23.32 12.22
C GLU A 19 -3.85 -22.84 13.64
N SER A 20 -2.90 -23.50 14.28
CA SER A 20 -2.52 -23.22 15.66
C SER A 20 -1.75 -21.90 15.74
N VAL A 21 -2.00 -21.11 16.79
CA VAL A 21 -1.18 -19.91 17.14
C VAL A 21 0.33 -20.22 17.15
N ILE A 22 0.70 -21.47 17.39
CA ILE A 22 2.10 -21.94 17.36
C ILE A 22 2.67 -21.96 15.94
N GLU A 23 1.88 -22.29 14.91
CA GLU A 23 2.35 -22.25 13.53
C GLU A 23 2.45 -20.82 13.01
N ASP A 24 1.48 -19.95 13.35
CA ASP A 24 1.56 -18.52 13.04
C ASP A 24 2.76 -17.85 13.72
N ALA A 25 3.08 -18.23 14.96
CA ALA A 25 4.24 -17.72 15.69
C ALA A 25 5.57 -18.13 15.05
N LYS A 26 5.64 -19.27 14.34
CA LYS A 26 6.85 -19.68 13.60
C LYS A 26 7.11 -18.82 12.37
N LEU A 27 6.09 -18.10 11.85
CA LEU A 27 6.25 -17.22 10.70
C LEU A 27 6.96 -15.90 11.06
N ILE A 28 7.09 -15.60 12.36
CA ILE A 28 7.73 -14.37 12.84
C ILE A 28 9.06 -14.72 13.49
N GLU A 29 10.14 -14.59 12.72
CA GLU A 29 11.49 -14.90 13.18
C GLU A 29 12.34 -13.62 13.34
N VAL A 30 13.41 -13.71 14.12
CA VAL A 30 14.43 -12.65 14.16
C VAL A 30 15.30 -12.82 12.91
N GLY A 31 15.11 -11.93 11.94
CA GLY A 31 15.89 -11.90 10.70
C GLY A 31 16.97 -10.82 10.69
N ASP A 32 17.69 -10.75 9.56
CA ASP A 32 18.69 -9.71 9.33
C ASP A 32 18.04 -8.33 9.14
N ALA A 33 18.70 -7.31 9.68
CA ALA A 33 18.40 -5.91 9.46
C ALA A 33 19.72 -5.19 9.14
N THR A 34 19.84 -4.64 7.94
CA THR A 34 21.09 -4.09 7.42
C THR A 34 20.93 -2.58 7.17
N PRO A 35 21.80 -1.71 7.72
CA PRO A 35 21.71 -0.28 7.50
C PRO A 35 21.80 0.11 6.02
N LEU A 36 20.98 1.08 5.59
CA LEU A 36 21.02 1.63 4.23
C LEU A 36 22.01 2.78 4.11
N GLY A 37 22.56 2.96 2.90
CA GLY A 37 23.38 4.12 2.55
C GLY A 37 22.54 5.35 2.22
N ALA A 38 23.13 6.54 2.38
CA ALA A 38 22.45 7.83 2.15
C ALA A 38 21.85 7.96 0.75
N SER A 39 22.56 7.51 -0.30
CA SER A 39 22.07 7.59 -1.68
C SER A 39 20.82 6.73 -1.94
N GLU A 40 20.72 5.57 -1.28
CA GLU A 40 19.51 4.74 -1.38
C GLU A 40 18.34 5.41 -0.67
N ILE A 41 18.57 5.99 0.51
CA ILE A 41 17.55 6.74 1.26
C ILE A 41 17.05 7.95 0.44
N ASP A 42 17.97 8.71 -0.16
CA ASP A 42 17.62 9.88 -0.98
C ASP A 42 16.79 9.50 -2.21
N SER A 43 16.99 8.29 -2.75
CA SER A 43 16.19 7.78 -3.87
C SER A 43 14.70 7.59 -3.54
N TYR A 44 14.35 7.58 -2.24
CA TYR A 44 12.96 7.41 -1.78
C TYR A 44 12.20 8.73 -1.58
N ILE A 45 12.89 9.89 -1.67
CA ILE A 45 12.27 11.22 -1.52
C ILE A 45 11.05 11.43 -2.44
N PRO A 46 11.10 11.09 -3.75
CA PRO A 46 9.95 11.28 -4.64
C PRO A 46 8.68 10.56 -4.16
N TYR A 47 8.83 9.38 -3.56
CA TYR A 47 7.69 8.55 -3.16
C TYR A 47 6.93 9.13 -1.98
N GLY A 48 7.65 9.82 -1.08
CA GLY A 48 7.04 10.61 -0.01
C GLY A 48 6.20 11.76 -0.58
N HIS A 49 6.75 12.52 -1.53
CA HIS A 49 6.01 13.63 -2.16
C HIS A 49 4.80 13.15 -2.93
N PHE A 50 4.94 12.12 -3.78
CA PHE A 50 3.79 11.57 -4.50
C PHE A 50 2.69 11.05 -3.56
N SER A 51 3.05 10.38 -2.46
CA SER A 51 2.06 9.93 -1.48
C SER A 51 1.39 11.10 -0.74
N THR A 52 2.13 12.17 -0.47
CA THR A 52 1.61 13.41 0.12
C THR A 52 0.60 14.10 -0.80
N ILE A 53 0.89 14.17 -2.11
CA ILE A 53 0.02 14.84 -3.10
C ILE A 53 -1.37 14.21 -3.17
N ALA A 54 -1.50 12.91 -2.88
CA ALA A 54 -2.79 12.25 -2.86
C ALA A 54 -3.73 12.83 -1.78
N TYR A 55 -3.19 13.40 -0.70
CA TYR A 55 -3.94 14.10 0.34
C TYR A 55 -4.26 15.56 -0.01
N CYS A 56 -3.61 16.13 -1.01
CA CYS A 56 -3.85 17.53 -1.38
C CYS A 56 -5.24 17.72 -1.99
N PRO A 57 -5.89 18.86 -1.67
CA PRO A 57 -7.25 19.11 -2.08
C PRO A 57 -7.31 19.30 -3.61
N PRO A 58 -8.46 19.00 -4.25
CA PRO A 58 -8.59 19.04 -5.71
C PRO A 58 -8.15 20.36 -6.35
N GLU A 59 -8.32 21.49 -5.67
CA GLU A 59 -8.01 22.84 -6.16
C GLU A 59 -6.51 23.03 -6.45
N THR A 60 -5.63 22.38 -5.66
CA THR A 60 -4.17 22.46 -5.84
C THR A 60 -3.60 21.19 -6.49
N ARG A 61 -4.26 20.05 -6.34
CA ARG A 61 -3.83 18.80 -6.98
C ARG A 61 -4.16 18.77 -8.47
N ASN A 62 -5.36 19.18 -8.87
CA ASN A 62 -5.85 18.98 -10.25
C ASN A 62 -5.18 19.89 -11.28
N ASN A 63 -4.49 20.94 -10.84
CA ASN A 63 -3.63 21.80 -11.66
C ASN A 63 -2.13 21.59 -11.36
N TRP A 64 -1.81 20.59 -10.51
CA TRP A 64 -0.46 20.26 -10.06
C TRP A 64 0.29 21.43 -9.39
N GLN A 65 -0.42 22.36 -8.74
CA GLN A 65 0.14 23.57 -8.12
C GLN A 65 0.40 23.45 -6.61
N CYS A 66 0.16 22.28 -6.01
CA CYS A 66 0.43 22.06 -4.60
C CYS A 66 1.93 22.18 -4.27
N LYS A 67 2.30 22.53 -3.03
CA LYS A 67 3.71 22.69 -2.66
C LYS A 67 4.56 21.45 -2.95
N SER A 68 4.06 20.26 -2.64
CA SER A 68 4.76 18.99 -2.94
C SER A 68 4.93 18.74 -4.44
N CYS A 69 3.95 19.17 -5.25
CA CYS A 69 3.93 19.04 -6.71
C CYS A 69 5.11 19.77 -7.37
N GLN A 70 5.61 20.82 -6.70
CA GLN A 70 6.64 21.72 -7.21
C GLN A 70 8.06 21.38 -6.69
N THR A 71 8.22 20.25 -6.01
CA THR A 71 9.54 19.82 -5.51
C THR A 71 10.42 19.31 -6.64
N ASP A 72 11.73 19.60 -6.57
CA ASP A 72 12.68 19.27 -7.64
C ASP A 72 12.69 17.77 -8.02
N SER A 73 12.38 16.90 -7.06
CA SER A 73 12.35 15.45 -7.24
C SER A 73 11.25 14.93 -8.17
N ILE A 74 10.19 15.71 -8.38
CA ILE A 74 9.00 15.31 -9.18
C ILE A 74 8.40 16.45 -10.03
N LYS A 75 9.09 17.59 -10.15
CA LYS A 75 8.58 18.79 -10.85
C LYS A 75 8.26 18.59 -12.33
N ASP A 76 8.82 17.55 -12.96
CA ASP A 76 8.57 17.18 -14.35
C ASP A 76 7.34 16.29 -14.54
N PHE A 77 6.69 15.87 -13.44
CA PHE A 77 5.47 15.07 -13.49
C PHE A 77 4.32 15.82 -14.17
N GLN A 78 3.58 15.11 -15.01
CA GLN A 78 2.46 15.62 -15.77
C GLN A 78 1.19 14.88 -15.35
N LEU A 79 0.27 15.58 -14.68
CA LEU A 79 -1.02 15.02 -14.30
C LEU A 79 -1.88 14.74 -15.54
N TYR A 80 -2.46 13.54 -15.61
CA TYR A 80 -3.43 13.17 -16.64
C TYR A 80 -4.86 13.15 -16.11
N LYS A 81 -5.05 12.49 -14.97
CA LYS A 81 -6.38 12.34 -14.38
C LYS A 81 -6.28 12.22 -12.88
N SER A 82 -7.29 12.73 -12.19
CA SER A 82 -7.49 12.55 -10.76
C SER A 82 -8.97 12.30 -10.48
N GLY A 83 -9.26 11.77 -9.30
CA GLY A 83 -10.63 11.50 -8.87
C GLY A 83 -10.72 11.16 -7.39
N GLY A 84 -11.92 10.76 -6.97
CA GLY A 84 -12.28 10.52 -5.58
C GLY A 84 -12.89 11.76 -4.91
N ASP A 85 -13.41 11.55 -3.71
CA ASP A 85 -14.01 12.57 -2.84
C ASP A 85 -13.29 12.70 -1.48
N GLY A 86 -12.31 11.84 -1.21
CA GLY A 86 -11.57 11.80 0.05
C GLY A 86 -12.32 11.12 1.20
N ASP A 87 -13.49 10.54 0.93
CA ASP A 87 -14.35 9.88 1.90
C ASP A 87 -14.73 8.48 1.41
N LYS A 88 -15.90 8.33 0.76
CA LYS A 88 -16.34 7.04 0.23
C LYS A 88 -15.42 6.53 -0.89
N PHE A 89 -14.83 7.47 -1.65
CA PHE A 89 -13.86 7.22 -2.70
C PHE A 89 -12.58 7.95 -2.35
N GLN A 90 -11.56 7.19 -1.90
CA GLN A 90 -10.25 7.76 -1.62
C GLN A 90 -9.73 8.52 -2.83
N TYR A 91 -9.09 9.67 -2.61
CA TYR A 91 -8.50 10.40 -3.70
C TYR A 91 -7.43 9.58 -4.41
N TRP A 92 -7.32 9.79 -5.71
CA TRP A 92 -6.30 9.18 -6.54
C TRP A 92 -5.91 10.11 -7.68
N TYR A 93 -4.74 9.88 -8.23
CA TYR A 93 -4.30 10.52 -9.47
C TYR A 93 -3.43 9.57 -10.29
N VAL A 94 -3.40 9.84 -11.59
CA VAL A 94 -2.58 9.13 -12.58
C VAL A 94 -1.91 10.18 -13.46
N GLY A 95 -0.63 9.97 -13.77
CA GLY A 95 0.09 10.85 -14.67
C GLY A 95 1.43 10.30 -15.13
N TRP A 96 2.13 11.10 -15.90
CA TRP A 96 3.38 10.75 -16.56
C TRP A 96 4.58 11.34 -15.84
N TRP A 97 5.60 10.53 -15.55
CA TRP A 97 6.87 10.98 -14.98
C TRP A 97 8.01 10.78 -15.99
N PRO A 98 8.33 11.81 -16.80
CA PRO A 98 9.28 11.71 -17.91
C PRO A 98 10.68 11.24 -17.47
N SER A 99 11.24 11.83 -16.42
CA SER A 99 12.60 11.51 -15.94
C SER A 99 12.78 10.07 -15.46
N GLN A 100 11.69 9.33 -15.24
CA GLN A 100 11.72 7.92 -14.84
C GLN A 100 11.06 6.99 -15.86
N ASN A 101 10.65 7.49 -17.03
CA ASN A 101 9.90 6.75 -18.03
C ASN A 101 8.70 6.00 -17.44
N SER A 102 8.02 6.61 -16.45
CA SER A 102 7.06 5.92 -15.59
C SER A 102 5.69 6.57 -15.57
N VAL A 103 4.66 5.76 -15.77
CA VAL A 103 3.30 6.12 -15.35
C VAL A 103 3.24 6.03 -13.84
N VAL A 104 2.71 7.04 -13.14
CA VAL A 104 2.58 7.03 -11.68
C VAL A 104 1.11 7.03 -11.30
N VAL A 105 0.74 6.13 -10.39
CA VAL A 105 -0.57 6.08 -9.74
C VAL A 105 -0.39 6.41 -8.26
N GLY A 106 -0.97 7.51 -7.80
CA GLY A 106 -0.97 7.89 -6.39
C GLY A 106 -2.30 7.61 -5.73
N ARG A 107 -2.27 7.03 -4.52
CA ARG A 107 -3.46 6.67 -3.73
C ARG A 107 -3.45 7.32 -2.37
N GLN A 108 -4.55 7.97 -2.03
CA GLN A 108 -4.75 8.58 -0.73
C GLN A 108 -5.07 7.51 0.32
N GLY A 109 -4.56 7.70 1.54
CA GLY A 109 -5.12 7.02 2.71
C GLY A 109 -6.30 7.79 3.32
N THR A 110 -6.79 7.32 4.46
CA THR A 110 -7.92 7.95 5.15
C THR A 110 -7.51 8.58 6.48
N ASP A 111 -8.44 9.28 7.13
CA ASP A 111 -8.25 9.81 8.47
C ASP A 111 -8.09 8.69 9.50
N PHE A 112 -7.28 8.93 10.52
CA PHE A 112 -6.97 7.92 11.54
C PHE A 112 -8.21 7.33 12.22
N SER A 113 -9.23 8.15 12.54
CA SER A 113 -10.48 7.68 13.16
C SER A 113 -11.31 6.78 12.25
N LYS A 114 -11.22 6.98 10.94
CA LYS A 114 -11.87 6.15 9.92
C LYS A 114 -11.04 4.91 9.59
N LEU A 115 -9.72 4.99 9.74
CA LEU A 115 -8.79 3.88 9.52
C LEU A 115 -8.89 2.82 10.62
N TRP A 116 -9.09 3.23 11.88
CA TRP A 116 -9.08 2.30 13.01
C TRP A 116 -10.07 1.14 12.85
N PRO A 117 -11.38 1.37 12.57
CA PRO A 117 -12.30 0.28 12.29
C PRO A 117 -11.83 -0.59 11.13
N VAL A 118 -11.31 0.01 10.06
CA VAL A 118 -10.86 -0.73 8.87
C VAL A 118 -9.69 -1.66 9.21
N VAL A 119 -8.71 -1.25 10.01
CA VAL A 119 -7.54 -2.12 10.31
C VAL A 119 -7.78 -3.10 11.45
N THR A 120 -8.81 -2.86 12.28
CA THR A 120 -9.22 -3.79 13.36
C THR A 120 -10.33 -4.76 12.94
N ASP A 121 -11.07 -4.45 11.88
CA ASP A 121 -12.09 -5.34 11.31
C ASP A 121 -11.41 -6.38 10.43
N ILE A 122 -10.89 -7.43 11.09
CA ILE A 122 -10.10 -8.52 10.55
C ILE A 122 -10.97 -9.41 9.64
N ALA A 123 -11.40 -8.87 8.50
CA ALA A 123 -12.24 -9.55 7.53
C ALA A 123 -11.42 -9.91 6.29
N LEU A 124 -10.85 -11.11 6.28
CA LEU A 124 -10.22 -11.69 5.08
C LEU A 124 -11.31 -12.22 4.15
N VAL A 125 -11.24 -11.81 2.88
CA VAL A 125 -12.11 -12.33 1.81
C VAL A 125 -11.26 -12.79 0.64
N GLN A 126 -11.76 -13.80 -0.08
CA GLN A 126 -11.06 -14.33 -1.24
C GLN A 126 -10.81 -13.24 -2.29
N LEU A 127 -9.59 -13.18 -2.79
CA LEU A 127 -9.24 -12.32 -3.91
C LEU A 127 -9.96 -12.82 -5.17
N PRO A 128 -10.66 -11.96 -5.93
CA PRO A 128 -11.47 -12.40 -7.08
C PRO A 128 -10.59 -13.06 -8.16
N THR A 129 -10.81 -14.35 -8.41
CA THR A 129 -9.99 -15.14 -9.34
C THR A 129 -10.16 -14.76 -10.80
N ASP A 130 -11.28 -14.11 -11.15
CA ASP A 130 -11.53 -13.55 -12.48
C ASP A 130 -10.66 -12.31 -12.76
N ARG A 131 -10.33 -11.53 -11.72
CA ARG A 131 -9.47 -10.34 -11.83
C ARG A 131 -8.01 -10.63 -11.53
N PHE A 132 -7.73 -11.67 -10.74
CA PHE A 132 -6.38 -12.07 -10.32
C PHE A 132 -6.14 -13.57 -10.57
N PRO A 133 -6.26 -14.04 -11.82
CA PRO A 133 -6.24 -15.47 -12.16
C PRO A 133 -4.91 -16.16 -11.83
N SER A 134 -3.82 -15.40 -11.72
CA SER A 134 -2.50 -15.97 -11.49
C SER A 134 -2.15 -16.20 -10.02
N CYS A 135 -2.98 -15.72 -9.08
CA CYS A 135 -2.83 -16.01 -7.66
C CYS A 135 -3.59 -17.30 -7.26
N PRO A 136 -3.09 -18.08 -6.27
CA PRO A 136 -3.79 -19.26 -5.77
C PRO A 136 -5.20 -18.96 -5.27
N VAL A 137 -6.13 -19.92 -5.39
CA VAL A 137 -7.53 -19.75 -4.92
C VAL A 137 -7.65 -19.49 -3.41
N THR A 138 -6.63 -19.86 -2.63
CA THR A 138 -6.51 -19.59 -1.19
C THR A 138 -6.08 -18.16 -0.87
N THR A 139 -5.83 -17.33 -1.89
CA THR A 139 -5.43 -15.93 -1.73
C THR A 139 -6.58 -15.12 -1.14
N GLN A 140 -6.35 -14.50 0.00
CA GLN A 140 -7.31 -13.63 0.66
C GLN A 140 -6.70 -12.26 0.95
N VAL A 141 -7.53 -11.24 0.85
CA VAL A 141 -7.19 -9.85 1.15
C VAL A 141 -8.22 -9.24 2.08
N HIS A 142 -7.85 -8.15 2.73
CA HIS A 142 -8.75 -7.39 3.57
C HIS A 142 -9.98 -6.90 2.78
N LEU A 143 -11.19 -7.18 3.26
CA LEU A 143 -12.45 -6.80 2.60
C LEU A 143 -12.52 -5.29 2.33
N GLY A 144 -12.26 -4.47 3.34
CA GLY A 144 -12.27 -3.01 3.20
C GLY A 144 -11.31 -2.48 2.13
N PHE A 145 -10.10 -3.04 2.03
CA PHE A 145 -9.11 -2.63 1.04
C PHE A 145 -9.55 -3.05 -0.37
N LEU A 146 -10.05 -4.28 -0.52
CA LEU A 146 -10.55 -4.78 -1.79
C LEU A 146 -11.75 -3.97 -2.30
N GLU A 147 -12.72 -3.67 -1.44
CA GLU A 147 -13.90 -2.89 -1.82
C GLU A 147 -13.56 -1.43 -2.16
N SER A 148 -12.59 -0.83 -1.47
CA SER A 148 -12.09 0.51 -1.80
C SER A 148 -11.33 0.50 -3.14
N HIS A 149 -10.52 -0.52 -3.38
CA HIS A 149 -9.82 -0.71 -4.66
C HIS A 149 -10.81 -0.83 -5.83
N LYS A 150 -11.82 -1.72 -5.71
CA LYS A 150 -12.85 -1.94 -6.75
C LYS A 150 -13.58 -0.67 -7.19
N ARG A 151 -13.78 0.29 -6.28
CA ARG A 151 -14.51 1.55 -6.57
C ARG A 151 -13.80 2.48 -7.55
N SER A 152 -12.49 2.34 -7.72
CA SER A 152 -11.68 3.32 -8.44
C SER A 152 -10.65 2.73 -9.40
N ILE A 153 -10.42 1.41 -9.38
CA ILE A 153 -9.41 0.77 -10.24
C ILE A 153 -9.71 0.92 -11.73
N ASP A 154 -10.97 0.84 -12.17
CA ASP A 154 -11.29 0.87 -13.60
C ASP A 154 -10.92 2.21 -14.29
N PRO A 155 -11.31 3.40 -13.77
CA PRO A 155 -10.87 4.66 -14.36
C PRO A 155 -9.35 4.91 -14.21
N ILE A 156 -8.71 4.36 -13.18
CA ILE A 156 -7.25 4.40 -13.00
C ILE A 156 -6.58 3.58 -14.11
N PHE A 157 -6.98 2.32 -14.27
CA PHE A 157 -6.45 1.38 -15.25
C PHE A 157 -6.58 1.91 -16.67
N GLU A 158 -7.73 2.48 -17.01
CA GLU A 158 -7.94 3.09 -18.32
C GLU A 158 -6.93 4.22 -18.60
N THR A 159 -6.74 5.10 -17.61
CA THR A 159 -5.79 6.22 -17.74
C THR A 159 -4.35 5.71 -17.87
N VAL A 160 -3.99 4.67 -17.12
CA VAL A 160 -2.67 4.03 -17.24
C VAL A 160 -2.44 3.51 -18.65
N ARG A 161 -3.41 2.79 -19.25
CA ARG A 161 -3.28 2.28 -20.63
C ARG A 161 -3.10 3.38 -21.67
N VAL A 162 -3.83 4.49 -21.51
CA VAL A 162 -3.67 5.67 -22.37
C VAL A 162 -2.23 6.19 -22.31
N ILE A 163 -1.70 6.43 -21.11
CA ILE A 163 -0.34 6.97 -20.96
C ILE A 163 0.72 5.99 -21.45
N LEU A 164 0.58 4.69 -21.15
CA LEU A 164 1.50 3.65 -21.64
C LEU A 164 1.62 3.69 -23.17
N THR A 165 0.50 3.88 -23.86
CA THR A 165 0.45 3.95 -25.32
C THR A 165 1.00 5.28 -25.83
N GLU A 166 0.53 6.41 -25.30
CA GLU A 166 0.92 7.75 -25.76
C GLU A 166 2.39 8.09 -25.53
N LYS A 167 2.99 7.55 -24.46
CA LYS A 167 4.36 7.85 -24.05
C LYS A 167 5.34 6.72 -24.35
N GLU A 168 4.87 5.62 -24.95
CA GLU A 168 5.64 4.39 -25.14
C GLU A 168 6.30 3.93 -23.82
N ALA A 169 5.59 4.14 -22.71
CA ALA A 169 6.13 3.93 -21.38
C ALA A 169 6.23 2.45 -21.06
N THR A 170 7.31 2.06 -20.39
CA THR A 170 7.57 0.67 -19.99
C THR A 170 7.55 0.48 -18.49
N GLN A 171 7.39 1.56 -17.71
CA GLN A 171 7.41 1.52 -16.26
C GLN A 171 6.08 2.03 -15.70
N ILE A 172 5.59 1.35 -14.66
CA ILE A 172 4.52 1.82 -13.80
C ILE A 172 5.07 1.92 -12.38
N LEU A 173 4.68 2.97 -11.69
CA LEU A 173 4.93 3.17 -10.28
C LEU A 173 3.58 3.36 -9.58
N THR A 174 3.23 2.49 -8.65
CA THR A 174 2.10 2.73 -7.74
C THR A 174 2.64 3.14 -6.37
N VAL A 175 2.05 4.20 -5.81
CA VAL A 175 2.45 4.74 -4.51
C VAL A 175 1.26 5.10 -3.64
N GLY A 176 1.47 5.00 -2.34
CA GLY A 176 0.49 5.42 -1.37
C GLY A 176 0.99 5.32 0.05
N HIS A 177 0.31 6.06 0.92
CA HIS A 177 0.56 6.08 2.35
C HIS A 177 -0.67 5.55 3.11
N SER A 178 -0.46 4.89 4.26
CA SER A 178 -1.55 4.40 5.10
C SER A 178 -2.49 3.44 4.35
N LEU A 179 -3.81 3.62 4.39
CA LEU A 179 -4.76 2.90 3.53
C LEU A 179 -4.37 2.98 2.03
N GLY A 180 -3.84 4.11 1.57
CA GLY A 180 -3.38 4.28 0.20
C GLY A 180 -2.26 3.31 -0.19
N ALA A 181 -1.43 2.88 0.77
CA ALA A 181 -0.41 1.85 0.54
C ALA A 181 -1.04 0.51 0.16
N ALA A 182 -2.09 0.09 0.88
CA ALA A 182 -2.81 -1.14 0.57
C ALA A 182 -3.44 -1.08 -0.82
N LEU A 183 -4.03 0.07 -1.17
CA LEU A 183 -4.59 0.29 -2.50
C LEU A 183 -3.51 0.29 -3.59
N ALA A 184 -2.35 0.92 -3.35
CA ALA A 184 -1.24 0.92 -4.30
C ALA A 184 -0.68 -0.49 -4.56
N MET A 185 -0.65 -1.35 -3.54
CA MET A 185 -0.30 -2.77 -3.72
C MET A 185 -1.34 -3.48 -4.60
N LEU A 186 -2.63 -3.35 -4.28
CA LEU A 186 -3.68 -3.95 -5.10
C LEU A 186 -3.68 -3.43 -6.55
N ASP A 187 -3.45 -2.12 -6.73
CA ASP A 187 -3.30 -1.51 -8.05
C ASP A 187 -2.11 -2.17 -8.79
N GLY A 188 -0.95 -2.29 -8.16
CA GLY A 188 0.24 -2.90 -8.77
C GLY A 188 -0.01 -4.35 -9.22
N LEU A 189 -0.62 -5.16 -8.35
CA LEU A 189 -0.97 -6.56 -8.68
C LEU A 189 -1.99 -6.60 -9.81
N TYR A 190 -2.99 -5.72 -9.79
CA TYR A 190 -3.98 -5.63 -10.86
C TYR A 190 -3.33 -5.27 -12.20
N MET A 191 -2.42 -4.29 -12.22
CA MET A 191 -1.67 -3.94 -13.43
C MET A 191 -0.88 -5.15 -13.96
N ARG A 192 -0.28 -5.95 -13.08
CA ARG A 192 0.48 -7.15 -13.48
C ARG A 192 -0.40 -8.23 -14.11
N GLU A 193 -1.63 -8.40 -13.64
CA GLU A 193 -2.58 -9.39 -14.18
C GLU A 193 -3.17 -8.97 -15.53
N HIS A 194 -3.24 -7.67 -15.82
CA HIS A 194 -3.97 -7.12 -16.98
C HIS A 194 -3.07 -6.46 -18.05
N LEU A 195 -1.76 -6.38 -17.82
CA LEU A 195 -0.79 -5.79 -18.76
C LEU A 195 0.27 -6.81 -19.20
N ALA A 196 0.93 -6.49 -20.31
CA ALA A 196 2.02 -7.30 -20.82
C ALA A 196 3.16 -7.43 -19.79
N SER A 197 3.81 -8.61 -19.76
CA SER A 197 4.95 -8.87 -18.87
C SER A 197 6.16 -7.95 -19.12
N SER A 198 6.24 -7.32 -20.30
CA SER A 198 7.28 -6.34 -20.64
C SER A 198 7.15 -5.02 -19.86
N ILE A 199 5.98 -4.73 -19.26
CA ILE A 199 5.79 -3.58 -18.40
C ILE A 199 6.38 -3.89 -17.02
N ASN A 200 7.36 -3.10 -16.59
CA ASN A 200 7.90 -3.18 -15.25
C ASN A 200 7.00 -2.43 -14.28
N ILE A 201 6.68 -3.05 -13.14
CA ILE A 201 5.76 -2.50 -12.14
C ILE A 201 6.51 -2.40 -10.83
N ARG A 202 6.59 -1.17 -10.32
CA ARG A 202 7.20 -0.82 -9.05
C ARG A 202 6.13 -0.39 -8.08
N VAL A 203 6.23 -0.85 -6.85
CA VAL A 203 5.29 -0.46 -5.79
C VAL A 203 6.09 0.12 -4.64
N ARG A 204 5.72 1.33 -4.21
CA ARG A 204 6.39 2.08 -3.13
C ARG A 204 5.36 2.55 -2.13
N THR A 205 5.41 1.99 -0.92
CA THR A 205 4.44 2.32 0.12
C THR A 205 5.10 2.95 1.33
N LEU A 206 4.34 3.79 2.03
CA LEU A 206 4.78 4.44 3.28
C LEU A 206 3.75 4.14 4.38
N GLY A 207 4.19 3.61 5.52
CA GLY A 207 3.30 3.32 6.65
C GLY A 207 2.14 2.38 6.26
N GLY A 208 2.38 1.39 5.39
CA GLY A 208 1.33 0.52 4.87
C GLY A 208 0.96 -0.63 5.83
N PRO A 209 -0.33 -0.99 5.95
CA PRO A 209 -0.76 -2.16 6.74
C PRO A 209 -0.46 -3.48 6.02
N ARG A 210 -0.64 -4.61 6.71
CA ARG A 210 -0.74 -5.93 6.05
C ARG A 210 -2.01 -5.97 5.20
N VAL A 211 -1.89 -6.42 3.95
CA VAL A 211 -2.99 -6.32 2.97
C VAL A 211 -3.81 -7.61 2.87
N GLY A 212 -3.20 -8.76 3.11
CA GLY A 212 -3.85 -10.05 2.95
C GLY A 212 -3.11 -11.15 3.69
N ASN A 213 -3.51 -12.40 3.40
CA ASN A 213 -2.92 -13.56 4.02
C ASN A 213 -1.56 -13.95 3.42
N LYS A 214 -0.95 -15.01 3.95
CA LYS A 214 0.31 -15.54 3.42
C LYS A 214 0.26 -15.87 1.93
N ALA A 215 -0.83 -16.47 1.44
CA ALA A 215 -0.98 -16.77 0.02
C ALA A 215 -0.99 -15.50 -0.85
N PHE A 216 -1.60 -14.41 -0.38
CA PHE A 216 -1.50 -13.10 -1.03
C PHE A 216 -0.07 -12.58 -1.06
N ALA A 217 0.61 -12.59 0.10
CA ALA A 217 1.96 -12.06 0.19
C ALA A 217 2.95 -12.85 -0.71
N ASP A 218 2.84 -14.17 -0.73
CA ASP A 218 3.67 -15.04 -1.57
C ASP A 218 3.37 -14.85 -3.07
N CYS A 219 2.09 -14.71 -3.44
CA CYS A 219 1.70 -14.37 -4.82
C CYS A 219 2.30 -13.02 -5.23
N PHE A 220 2.15 -12.00 -4.38
CA PHE A 220 2.63 -10.66 -4.65
C PHE A 220 4.15 -10.62 -4.82
N ASP A 221 4.90 -11.21 -3.89
CA ASP A 221 6.37 -11.28 -3.95
C ASP A 221 6.87 -11.95 -5.23
N THR A 222 6.13 -12.94 -5.73
CA THR A 222 6.45 -13.64 -6.98
C THR A 222 6.19 -12.76 -8.22
N LYS A 223 5.14 -11.95 -8.17
CA LYS A 223 4.63 -11.18 -9.33
C LYS A 223 5.21 -9.78 -9.45
N ILE A 224 5.58 -9.19 -8.31
CA ILE A 224 6.09 -7.83 -8.17
C ILE A 224 7.34 -7.86 -7.28
N PRO A 225 8.49 -8.28 -7.82
CA PRO A 225 9.73 -8.33 -7.05
C PRO A 225 10.24 -6.93 -6.68
N ASP A 226 9.84 -5.89 -7.43
CA ASP A 226 10.22 -4.50 -7.15
C ASP A 226 9.21 -3.82 -6.19
N MET A 227 9.15 -4.37 -4.98
CA MET A 227 8.35 -3.87 -3.86
C MET A 227 9.24 -3.18 -2.82
N VAL A 228 8.86 -1.98 -2.38
CA VAL A 228 9.46 -1.32 -1.21
C VAL A 228 8.35 -0.87 -0.27
N ARG A 229 8.44 -1.33 0.99
CA ARG A 229 7.58 -0.91 2.11
C ARG A 229 8.39 -0.07 3.08
N ILE A 230 8.15 1.23 3.12
CA ILE A 230 8.83 2.13 4.06
C ILE A 230 8.01 2.22 5.33
N THR A 231 8.61 1.88 6.48
CA THR A 231 7.96 1.90 7.80
C THR A 231 8.74 2.84 8.74
N ASN A 232 8.04 3.54 9.63
CA ASN A 232 8.66 4.59 10.44
C ASN A 232 8.48 4.35 11.94
N LYS A 233 9.60 4.18 12.65
CA LYS A 233 9.69 4.10 14.11
C LYS A 233 8.62 3.18 14.69
N ARG A 234 7.77 3.68 15.57
CA ARG A 234 6.70 2.94 16.24
C ARG A 234 5.35 3.20 15.60
N ASP A 235 5.31 3.48 14.30
CA ASP A 235 4.07 3.56 13.54
C ASP A 235 3.22 2.28 13.76
N PRO A 236 1.98 2.40 14.28
CA PRO A 236 1.12 1.24 14.54
C PRO A 236 0.54 0.61 13.27
N ILE A 237 0.55 1.28 12.12
CA ILE A 237 -0.13 0.76 10.92
C ILE A 237 0.60 -0.44 10.29
N PRO A 238 1.94 -0.43 10.12
CA PRO A 238 2.68 -1.58 9.61
C PRO A 238 2.60 -2.83 10.48
N ILE A 239 2.11 -2.76 11.71
CA ILE A 239 1.91 -3.95 12.54
C ILE A 239 0.46 -4.43 12.59
N LEU A 240 -0.42 -3.82 11.78
CA LEU A 240 -1.83 -4.16 11.67
C LEU A 240 -2.24 -4.53 10.23
N PRO A 241 -3.27 -5.38 10.07
CA PRO A 241 -3.84 -6.27 11.10
C PRO A 241 -2.78 -7.25 11.66
N PRO A 242 -2.96 -7.80 12.87
CA PRO A 242 -1.95 -8.65 13.51
C PRO A 242 -1.63 -9.93 12.71
N VAL A 243 -0.41 -10.47 12.82
CA VAL A 243 -0.04 -11.73 12.13
C VAL A 243 -0.91 -12.90 12.60
N VAL A 244 -1.21 -12.96 13.91
CA VAL A 244 -2.04 -14.00 14.54
C VAL A 244 -3.48 -14.06 14.03
N SER A 245 -3.88 -13.14 13.17
CA SER A 245 -5.18 -13.17 12.49
C SER A 245 -5.08 -13.58 11.01
N GLY A 246 -3.98 -14.25 10.65
CA GLY A 246 -3.75 -14.82 9.32
C GLY A 246 -3.22 -13.82 8.29
N TYR A 247 -2.86 -12.59 8.70
CA TYR A 247 -2.31 -11.57 7.81
C TYR A 247 -0.79 -11.67 7.72
N MET A 248 -0.25 -11.37 6.54
CA MET A 248 1.18 -11.43 6.26
C MET A 248 1.59 -10.25 5.39
N HIS A 249 2.74 -9.64 5.68
CA HIS A 249 3.36 -8.67 4.79
C HIS A 249 4.02 -9.31 3.56
N THR A 250 4.21 -8.51 2.52
CA THR A 250 5.14 -8.83 1.44
C THR A 250 6.58 -8.53 1.87
N ARG A 251 7.57 -9.01 1.11
CA ARG A 251 8.96 -8.58 1.27
C ARG A 251 9.15 -7.10 0.95
N GLY A 252 10.37 -6.61 1.22
CA GLY A 252 10.83 -5.28 0.80
C GLY A 252 10.74 -4.19 1.87
N GLU A 253 10.74 -4.53 3.16
CA GLU A 253 10.71 -3.53 4.22
C GLU A 253 12.02 -2.72 4.31
N LYS A 254 11.85 -1.40 4.35
CA LYS A 254 12.86 -0.41 4.70
C LYS A 254 12.38 0.34 5.94
N HIS A 255 12.94 0.01 7.10
CA HIS A 255 12.48 0.52 8.38
C HIS A 255 13.37 1.63 8.93
N ILE A 256 12.77 2.74 9.33
CA ILE A 256 13.43 3.84 10.04
C ILE A 256 13.30 3.55 11.54
N ASN A 257 14.38 3.12 12.21
CA ASN A 257 14.29 2.81 13.64
C ASN A 257 14.20 4.09 14.51
N LEU A 258 14.00 3.93 15.82
CA LEU A 258 13.94 5.04 16.78
C LEU A 258 15.15 5.99 16.78
N LYS A 259 16.31 5.54 16.30
CA LYS A 259 17.53 6.37 16.17
C LYS A 259 17.60 7.12 14.84
N GLY A 260 16.61 6.96 13.96
CA GLY A 260 16.60 7.53 12.61
C GLY A 260 17.45 6.75 11.60
N VAL A 261 17.94 5.56 11.96
CA VAL A 261 18.72 4.72 11.04
C VAL A 261 17.75 3.93 10.17
N TRP A 262 17.94 4.01 8.86
CA TRP A 262 17.19 3.21 7.89
C TRP A 262 17.82 1.82 7.76
N ASN A 263 17.00 0.78 7.82
CA ASN A 263 17.45 -0.61 7.73
C ASN A 263 16.64 -1.34 6.65
N ASN A 264 17.32 -2.14 5.83
CA ASN A 264 16.70 -3.15 4.99
C ASN A 264 16.41 -4.40 5.84
N CYS A 265 15.14 -4.75 5.95
CA CYS A 265 14.65 -5.85 6.76
C CYS A 265 14.37 -7.07 5.87
N ALA A 266 15.03 -8.18 6.18
CA ALA A 266 14.85 -9.42 5.45
C ALA A 266 13.48 -10.06 5.76
N GLY A 267 12.91 -10.76 4.78
CA GLY A 267 11.69 -11.54 4.94
C GLY A 267 10.39 -10.74 4.83
N GLN A 268 9.29 -11.44 5.12
CA GLN A 268 7.92 -10.89 5.13
C GLN A 268 7.59 -10.28 6.49
N GLU A 269 8.03 -10.93 7.57
CA GLU A 269 7.93 -10.45 8.95
C GLU A 269 9.31 -10.57 9.62
N ASN A 270 9.68 -9.62 10.47
CA ASN A 270 11.01 -9.60 11.07
C ASN A 270 11.00 -9.02 12.50
N LEU A 271 11.30 -9.87 13.50
CA LEU A 271 11.37 -9.51 14.92
C LEU A 271 12.64 -8.75 15.33
N ASN A 272 13.53 -8.44 14.37
CA ASN A 272 14.66 -7.59 14.66
C ASN A 272 14.16 -6.21 15.13
N LYS A 273 14.70 -5.70 16.24
CA LYS A 273 14.33 -4.38 16.80
C LYS A 273 14.59 -3.19 15.87
N ASN A 274 15.33 -3.41 14.78
CA ASN A 274 15.55 -2.43 13.71
C ASN A 274 14.56 -2.58 12.54
N CYS A 275 13.49 -3.35 12.72
CA CYS A 275 12.38 -3.57 11.78
C CYS A 275 11.04 -3.28 12.49
N SER A 276 9.97 -2.98 11.75
CA SER A 276 8.73 -2.47 12.36
C SER A 276 8.09 -3.43 13.36
N VAL A 277 8.04 -4.73 13.05
CA VAL A 277 7.44 -5.74 13.92
C VAL A 277 8.25 -5.91 15.20
N GLY A 278 9.57 -6.02 15.10
CA GLY A 278 10.46 -6.11 16.26
C GLY A 278 10.49 -4.83 17.09
N GLU A 279 10.47 -3.65 16.46
CA GLU A 279 10.47 -2.36 17.16
C GLU A 279 9.17 -2.16 17.95
N ALA A 280 8.02 -2.55 17.40
CA ALA A 280 6.73 -2.52 18.08
C ALA A 280 6.54 -3.60 19.15
N TRP A 281 7.33 -4.69 19.12
CA TRP A 281 7.30 -5.71 20.15
C TRP A 281 7.88 -5.21 21.49
N VAL A 282 8.87 -4.32 21.41
CA VAL A 282 9.60 -3.81 22.58
C VAL A 282 9.23 -2.38 22.95
N ASN A 283 8.57 -1.64 22.06
CA ASN A 283 8.13 -0.28 22.30
C ASN A 283 6.63 -0.12 22.06
N VAL A 284 5.99 0.77 22.82
CA VAL A 284 4.57 1.09 22.63
C VAL A 284 4.38 1.84 21.31
N PRO A 285 3.57 1.32 20.36
CA PRO A 285 3.24 1.99 19.11
C PRO A 285 2.62 3.38 19.33
N THR A 286 2.90 4.32 18.42
CA THR A 286 2.41 5.70 18.55
C THR A 286 2.00 6.31 17.21
N TRP A 287 0.77 6.82 17.17
CA TRP A 287 0.16 7.41 15.99
C TRP A 287 0.90 8.60 15.36
N PRO A 288 1.54 9.52 16.12
CA PRO A 288 2.23 10.66 15.53
C PRO A 288 3.40 10.28 14.61
N GLU A 289 3.94 9.07 14.73
CA GLU A 289 5.04 8.58 13.88
C GLU A 289 4.53 8.02 12.53
N HIS A 290 3.23 7.81 12.37
CA HIS A 290 2.67 7.26 11.13
C HIS A 290 2.87 8.19 9.92
N ASP A 291 2.70 9.50 10.11
CA ASP A 291 2.78 10.46 8.99
C ASP A 291 4.23 10.83 8.62
N GLY A 292 5.23 10.31 9.35
CA GLY A 292 6.65 10.51 9.09
C GLY A 292 7.44 11.06 10.29
N PRO A 293 8.59 11.73 10.07
CA PRO A 293 9.15 12.06 8.76
C PRO A 293 9.68 10.82 8.02
N TYR A 294 9.48 10.81 6.71
CA TYR A 294 10.08 9.86 5.77
C TYR A 294 11.32 10.47 5.09
N ALA A 295 11.84 9.84 4.04
CA ALA A 295 13.00 10.32 3.29
C ALA A 295 12.84 11.79 2.88
N GLY A 296 13.91 12.60 3.00
CA GLY A 296 13.85 14.04 2.72
C GLY A 296 13.09 14.87 3.76
N GLY A 297 12.74 14.28 4.92
CA GLY A 297 11.96 14.95 5.96
C GLY A 297 10.47 15.08 5.63
N VAL A 298 9.98 14.31 4.64
CA VAL A 298 8.60 14.43 4.15
C VAL A 298 7.61 13.92 5.20
N VAL A 299 6.57 14.72 5.47
CA VAL A 299 5.42 14.35 6.31
C VAL A 299 4.18 14.28 5.42
N THR A 300 3.54 13.10 5.35
CA THR A 300 2.52 12.77 4.33
C THR A 300 1.20 13.49 4.54
N ARG A 301 0.78 13.71 5.80
CA ARG A 301 -0.43 14.47 6.15
C ARG A 301 -0.10 15.80 6.83
N GLN A 302 0.56 16.66 6.07
CA GLN A 302 0.83 18.03 6.50
C GLN A 302 0.17 18.99 5.52
N SER A 303 -0.82 19.75 5.98
CA SER A 303 -1.58 20.68 5.12
C SER A 303 -0.69 21.70 4.42
N SER A 304 0.42 22.11 5.03
CA SER A 304 1.39 23.04 4.43
C SER A 304 2.22 22.45 3.28
N ASN A 305 2.09 21.14 3.01
CA ASN A 305 2.68 20.47 1.85
C ASN A 305 1.73 20.46 0.63
N CYS A 306 0.52 20.97 0.85
CA CYS A 306 -0.44 21.38 -0.15
C CYS A 306 -0.50 22.92 -0.19
#